data_AF-A0A7T7L219-F1
#
_entry.id   AF-A0A7T7L219-F1
#
_cell.length_a   1.000
_cell.length_b   1.000
_cell.length_c   1.000
_cell.angle_alpha   90.00
_cell.angle_beta   90.00
_cell.angle_gamma   90.00
#
_symmetry.space_group_name_H-M   'P 1'
#
loop_
_entity.id
_entity.type
_entity.pdbx_description
1 polymer ?
#
loop_
_entity_poly.entity_id
_entity_poly.type
_entity_poly.pdbx_seq_one_letter_code
_entity_poly.pdbx_strand_id
1 'polypeptide(L)'
;MTGPSVPSPPAGRAAHPDPRAGQWPPRLLPGLWVDLGDWHSKRHVWLRTPAARFTCRHGCAYDAYGAADVAHLTEHVDTDHARDCPGPRSEEHTHG
;
A
#
# COMPACT_ATOMS: atom_id res chain seq x y z
N MET A 1 -15.77 -5.98 -26.17
CA MET A 1 -15.85 -6.41 -24.77
C MET A 1 -14.66 -7.32 -24.51
N THR A 2 -13.56 -6.77 -24.00
CA THR A 2 -12.28 -7.48 -23.78
C THR A 2 -12.28 -8.07 -22.36
N GLY A 3 -11.81 -9.31 -22.21
CA GLY A 3 -12.15 -10.26 -21.13
C GLY A 3 -11.63 -9.99 -19.69
N PRO A 4 -11.83 -10.97 -18.77
CA PRO A 4 -11.55 -10.81 -17.35
C PRO A 4 -10.05 -10.97 -17.08
N SER A 5 -9.39 -9.89 -16.64
CA SER A 5 -8.04 -9.96 -16.09
C SER A 5 -8.13 -10.18 -14.58
N VAL A 6 -7.91 -11.42 -14.16
CA VAL A 6 -7.72 -11.79 -12.75
C VAL A 6 -6.29 -11.40 -12.33
N PRO A 7 -6.09 -10.68 -11.21
CA PRO A 7 -4.84 -10.01 -10.87
C PRO A 7 -3.73 -10.94 -10.37
N SER A 8 -2.50 -10.61 -10.74
CA SER A 8 -1.26 -11.34 -10.44
C SER A 8 -0.88 -11.36 -8.95
N PRO A 9 -0.20 -12.42 -8.47
CA PRO A 9 0.36 -12.50 -7.12
C PRO A 9 1.72 -11.78 -6.96
N PRO A 10 2.04 -11.18 -5.80
CA PRO A 10 3.39 -10.74 -5.46
C PRO A 10 4.18 -11.79 -4.67
N ALA A 11 5.51 -11.67 -4.82
CA ALA A 11 6.57 -12.65 -4.60
C ALA A 11 6.66 -13.30 -3.20
N GLY A 12 6.59 -14.64 -3.18
CA GLY A 12 6.97 -15.47 -2.03
C GLY A 12 8.25 -16.28 -2.29
N ARG A 13 9.37 -15.74 -1.79
CA ARG A 13 10.68 -16.35 -1.47
C ARG A 13 11.47 -17.12 -2.56
N ALA A 14 12.58 -16.49 -2.93
CA ALA A 14 13.85 -17.02 -3.47
C ALA A 14 13.87 -17.54 -4.92
N ALA A 15 13.84 -16.62 -5.88
CA ALA A 15 14.40 -16.81 -7.21
C ALA A 15 14.99 -15.47 -7.69
N HIS A 16 16.07 -15.52 -8.46
CA HIS A 16 16.99 -14.45 -8.88
C HIS A 16 16.42 -13.01 -9.00
N PRO A 17 17.22 -11.98 -8.67
CA PRO A 17 16.79 -10.59 -8.70
C PRO A 17 16.57 -10.12 -10.13
N ASP A 18 15.30 -9.99 -10.53
CA ASP A 18 14.93 -8.98 -11.50
C ASP A 18 15.17 -7.61 -10.83
N PRO A 19 16.03 -6.74 -11.37
CA PRO A 19 16.36 -5.46 -10.75
C PRO A 19 15.17 -4.48 -10.66
N ARG A 20 13.99 -4.84 -11.20
CA ARG A 20 12.76 -4.04 -11.10
C ARG A 20 11.67 -4.66 -10.23
N ALA A 21 11.80 -5.91 -9.79
CA ALA A 21 10.80 -6.60 -8.94
C ALA A 21 11.12 -6.58 -7.44
N GLY A 22 12.12 -5.79 -7.02
CA GLY A 22 12.84 -5.97 -5.76
C GLY A 22 12.35 -5.20 -4.53
N GLN A 23 11.18 -4.55 -4.54
CA GLN A 23 10.77 -3.75 -3.38
C GLN A 23 9.29 -3.92 -3.04
N TRP A 24 8.91 -5.13 -2.62
CA TRP A 24 7.55 -5.40 -2.13
C TRP A 24 7.53 -6.28 -0.87
N PRO A 25 7.32 -5.68 0.32
CA PRO A 25 7.79 -4.36 0.75
C PRO A 25 9.15 -4.53 1.48
N PRO A 26 10.07 -3.53 1.59
CA PRO A 26 9.96 -2.68 2.78
C PRO A 26 10.71 -1.32 2.68
N ARG A 27 9.97 -0.22 2.58
CA ARG A 27 10.40 1.01 3.27
C ARG A 27 9.62 1.07 4.59
N LEU A 28 10.32 1.29 5.70
CA LEU A 28 9.68 1.64 6.96
C LEU A 28 9.16 3.06 6.82
N LEU A 29 7.98 3.21 6.22
CA LEU A 29 7.31 4.49 6.08
C LEU A 29 6.55 4.77 7.38
N PRO A 30 6.89 5.85 8.12
CA PRO A 30 6.20 6.17 9.35
C PRO A 30 4.70 6.31 9.13
N GLY A 31 3.91 5.62 9.93
CA GLY A 31 2.45 5.65 9.82
C GLY A 31 1.85 4.73 8.77
N LEU A 32 2.67 4.02 7.97
CA LEU A 32 2.21 2.97 7.06
C LEU A 32 2.22 1.61 7.77
N TRP A 33 1.10 0.91 7.68
CA TRP A 33 0.92 -0.47 8.10
C TRP A 33 0.49 -1.31 6.89
N VAL A 34 1.09 -2.48 6.71
CA VAL A 34 0.80 -3.39 5.58
C VAL A 34 0.62 -4.81 6.08
N ASP A 35 -0.51 -5.43 5.72
CA ASP A 35 -0.75 -6.87 5.77
C ASP A 35 -0.61 -7.43 4.34
N LEU A 36 0.31 -8.38 4.16
CA LEU A 36 0.58 -8.98 2.86
C LEU A 36 -0.46 -10.00 2.41
N GLY A 37 -1.46 -10.30 3.25
CA GLY A 37 -2.45 -11.32 2.97
C GLY A 37 -1.88 -12.74 3.00
N ASP A 38 -2.60 -13.67 2.37
CA ASP A 38 -2.22 -15.07 2.25
C ASP A 38 -2.57 -15.57 0.83
N TRP A 39 -1.54 -15.93 0.06
CA TRP A 39 -1.68 -16.40 -1.32
C TRP A 39 -1.54 -17.92 -1.41
N HIS A 40 -2.59 -18.59 -1.92
CA HIS A 40 -2.56 -20.01 -2.17
C HIS A 40 -2.00 -20.33 -3.56
N SER A 41 -0.69 -20.58 -3.63
CA SER A 41 0.07 -20.78 -4.87
C SER A 41 -0.53 -21.80 -5.84
N LYS A 42 -0.98 -22.98 -5.37
CA LYS A 42 -1.52 -24.03 -6.26
C LYS A 42 -2.87 -23.70 -6.89
N ARG A 43 -3.65 -22.84 -6.26
CA ARG A 43 -5.02 -22.48 -6.72
C ARG A 43 -5.03 -21.11 -7.38
N HIS A 44 -3.92 -20.39 -7.32
CA HIS A 44 -3.80 -19.03 -7.79
C HIS A 44 -4.90 -18.11 -7.23
N VAL A 45 -5.16 -18.22 -5.92
CA VAL A 45 -6.15 -17.39 -5.21
C VAL A 45 -5.60 -16.83 -3.91
N TRP A 46 -6.11 -15.66 -3.52
CA TRP A 46 -5.93 -15.11 -2.18
C TRP A 46 -6.88 -15.80 -1.20
N LEU A 47 -6.35 -16.38 -0.12
CA LEU A 47 -7.13 -16.82 1.04
C LEU A 47 -7.43 -15.64 1.96
N ARG A 48 -6.50 -14.70 2.04
CA ARG A 48 -6.68 -13.39 2.67
C ARG A 48 -6.10 -12.34 1.74
N THR A 49 -6.90 -11.37 1.34
CA THR A 49 -6.42 -10.28 0.48
C THR A 49 -5.44 -9.39 1.23
N PRO A 50 -4.37 -8.90 0.57
CA PRO A 50 -3.50 -7.89 1.15
C PRO A 50 -4.28 -6.63 1.55
N ALA A 51 -3.81 -5.93 2.56
CA ALA A 51 -4.38 -4.65 2.99
C ALA A 51 -3.26 -3.71 3.45
N ALA A 52 -3.48 -2.41 3.28
CA ALA A 52 -2.58 -1.39 3.79
C ALA A 52 -3.38 -0.24 4.39
N ARG A 53 -2.82 0.36 5.43
CA ARG A 53 -3.36 1.54 6.11
C ARG A 53 -2.26 2.54 6.31
N PHE A 54 -2.53 3.79 5.99
CA PHE A 54 -1.60 4.88 6.25
C PHE A 54 -2.27 5.94 7.10
N THR A 55 -1.53 6.48 8.07
CA THR A 55 -1.94 7.67 8.80
C THR A 55 -0.73 8.58 9.01
N CYS A 56 -0.81 9.82 8.51
CA CYS A 56 0.24 10.80 8.77
C CYS A 56 -0.02 11.58 10.06
N ARG A 57 1.03 12.24 10.58
CA ARG A 57 0.93 13.11 11.77
C ARG A 57 -0.06 14.28 11.63
N HIS A 58 -0.40 14.65 10.40
CA HIS A 58 -1.30 15.75 10.08
C HIS A 58 -2.76 15.29 9.90
N GLY A 59 -3.04 14.00 10.05
CA GLY A 59 -4.40 13.45 10.06
C GLY A 59 -4.94 13.01 8.70
N CYS A 60 -4.10 12.91 7.65
CA CYS A 60 -4.45 12.19 6.43
C CYS A 60 -4.54 10.70 6.74
N ALA A 61 -5.57 10.04 6.22
CA ALA A 61 -5.77 8.61 6.35
C ALA A 61 -6.11 8.01 4.99
N TYR A 62 -5.48 6.88 4.66
CA TYR A 62 -5.76 6.11 3.45
C TYR A 62 -5.82 4.63 3.80
N ASP A 63 -6.73 3.91 3.15
CA ASP A 63 -6.88 2.46 3.23
C ASP A 63 -6.83 1.87 1.81
N ALA A 64 -6.18 0.72 1.66
CA ALA A 64 -6.11 0.00 0.41
C ALA A 64 -6.29 -1.51 0.64
N TYR A 65 -6.96 -2.19 -0.30
CA TYR A 65 -7.25 -3.62 -0.23
C TYR A 65 -6.97 -4.29 -1.57
N GLY A 66 -6.29 -5.43 -1.54
CA GLY A 66 -5.82 -6.11 -2.75
C GLY A 66 -4.41 -5.67 -3.15
N ALA A 67 -3.73 -6.55 -3.89
CA ALA A 67 -2.30 -6.39 -4.16
C ALA A 67 -1.97 -5.11 -4.94
N ALA A 68 -2.79 -4.74 -5.94
CA ALA A 68 -2.56 -3.57 -6.77
C ALA A 68 -2.80 -2.24 -6.02
N ASP A 69 -3.85 -2.16 -5.19
CA ASP A 69 -4.14 -0.94 -4.45
C ASP A 69 -3.13 -0.73 -3.33
N VAL A 70 -2.69 -1.82 -2.68
CA VAL A 70 -1.59 -1.78 -1.70
C VAL A 70 -0.27 -1.39 -2.39
N ALA A 71 -0.06 -1.83 -3.65
CA ALA A 71 0.99 -1.36 -4.56
C ALA A 71 1.04 0.15 -4.64
N HIS A 72 -0.06 0.69 -5.14
CA HIS A 72 -0.22 2.09 -5.44
C HIS A 72 -0.17 2.97 -4.18
N LEU A 73 -0.80 2.54 -3.07
CA LEU A 73 -0.77 3.31 -1.83
C LEU A 73 0.65 3.45 -1.27
N THR A 74 1.43 2.37 -1.28
CA THR A 74 2.80 2.41 -0.74
C THR A 74 3.68 3.32 -1.60
N GLU A 75 3.54 3.25 -2.92
CA GLU A 75 4.23 4.15 -3.85
C GLU A 75 3.83 5.61 -3.58
N HIS A 76 2.53 5.92 -3.56
CA HIS A 76 2.02 7.27 -3.27
C HIS A 76 2.54 7.84 -1.94
N VAL A 77 2.57 7.03 -0.88
CA VAL A 77 3.10 7.45 0.42
C VAL A 77 4.60 7.76 0.35
N ASP A 78 5.36 7.01 -0.44
CA ASP A 78 6.81 7.22 -0.60
C ASP A 78 7.14 8.44 -1.47
N THR A 79 6.39 8.66 -2.55
CA THR A 79 6.74 9.63 -3.59
C THR A 79 6.03 10.97 -3.46
N ASP A 80 4.75 10.95 -3.10
CA ASP A 80 3.85 12.09 -3.34
C ASP A 80 3.18 12.62 -2.08
N HIS A 81 2.99 11.79 -1.05
CA HIS A 81 2.26 12.22 0.14
C HIS A 81 2.87 13.45 0.82
N ALA A 82 4.20 13.57 0.89
CA ALA A 82 4.84 14.74 1.48
C ALA A 82 4.54 16.05 0.73
N ARG A 83 4.17 15.97 -0.56
CA ARG A 83 3.78 17.11 -1.39
C ARG A 83 2.28 17.40 -1.30
N ASP A 84 1.47 16.34 -1.24
CA ASP A 84 0.01 16.44 -1.26
C ASP A 84 -0.61 16.63 0.13
N CYS A 85 0.15 16.34 1.20
CA CYS A 85 -0.34 16.51 2.55
C CYS A 85 -0.65 17.99 2.81
N PRO A 86 -1.88 18.35 3.24
CA PRO A 86 -2.29 19.72 3.49
C PRO A 86 -1.54 20.37 4.67
N GLY A 87 -0.66 19.64 5.33
CA GLY A 87 0.06 20.11 6.51
C GLY A 87 -0.82 20.06 7.77
N PRO A 88 -0.33 20.63 8.88
CA PRO A 88 -1.06 20.62 10.14
C PRO A 88 -2.45 21.23 9.94
N ARG A 89 -3.50 20.54 10.42
CA ARG A 89 -4.82 21.15 10.52
C ARG A 89 -4.65 22.38 11.41
N SER A 90 -4.92 23.56 10.86
CA SER A 90 -5.07 24.76 11.68
C SER A 90 -6.12 24.43 12.71
N GLU A 91 -5.72 24.25 13.96
CA GLU A 91 -6.66 24.24 15.07
C GLU A 91 -7.40 25.57 14.96
N GLU A 92 -8.68 25.50 14.66
CA GLU A 92 -9.55 26.65 14.67
C GLU A 92 -9.41 27.25 16.06
N HIS A 93 -8.71 28.39 16.15
CA HIS A 93 -8.58 29.18 17.35
C HIS A 93 -10.00 29.55 17.80
N THR A 94 -10.60 28.70 18.64
CA THR A 94 -11.79 29.06 19.41
C THR A 94 -11.28 30.00 20.50
N HIS A 95 -11.13 31.27 20.13
CA HIS A 95 -11.04 32.36 21.07
C HIS A 95 -12.32 32.36 21.90
N GLY A 96 -12.19 32.03 23.19
CA GLY A 96 -13.15 32.42 24.21
C GLY A 96 -13.08 33.90 24.51
#